data_AF-A0A382P0Q1-F1
#
_entry.id   AF-A0A382P0Q1-F1
#
_cell.length_a   1.000
_cell.length_b   1.000
_cell.length_c   1.000
_cell.angle_alpha   90.00
_cell.angle_beta   90.00
_cell.angle_gamma   90.00
#
_symmetry.space_group_name_H-M   'P 1'
#
loop_
_entity.id
_entity.type
_entity.pdbx_description
1 polymer ?
#
loop_
_entity_poly.entity_id
_entity_poly.type
_entity_poly.pdbx_seq_one_letter_code
_entity_poly.pdbx_strand_id
1 'polypeptide(L)'
;MAAIITSKFRFHNAEQFKESFSEAAATNYYLFIGRPSEFATGTTGGTDSAPPTPVDNRRSEAYDWDDMLAAKKIDSTGVTHAVPRRDLDVSGATTYDMYRPNYSSANAATSGATTLFDSTFYFITSAYRVYKVLDNGGVAWDAAEPTSTASSPFSVAVTGGSYTLKYMLTLSTTNVQNFLTPDFLPVSITPESGNALVDGRLDIVKVTTAGVGLSDAATWDNNADRTVTNVPVRGDGSGALCTVTIGGSGGSAGGQVTTVAVTANGSGYTHANIIAADIIEQQDIQQSDALTFSTSPVLEVIIGPDGGHGSNPAKELGGFFCLMDVKLQQTEAYDFSVVNDFRQLGIIRNP
;
A
#
# COMPACT_ATOMS: atom_id res chain seq x y z
N MET A 1 12.18 -17.68 -23.28
CA MET A 1 12.47 -16.27 -22.93
C MET A 1 11.52 -15.88 -21.82
N ALA A 2 12.01 -15.34 -20.71
CA ALA A 2 11.16 -14.83 -19.63
C ALA A 2 10.92 -13.33 -19.85
N ALA A 3 9.68 -12.88 -19.68
CA ALA A 3 9.27 -11.49 -19.79
C ALA A 3 8.31 -11.14 -18.64
N ILE A 4 8.33 -9.89 -18.18
CA ILE A 4 7.48 -9.40 -17.10
C ILE A 4 6.92 -8.03 -17.46
N ILE A 5 5.65 -7.79 -17.15
CA ILE A 5 5.05 -6.46 -17.14
C ILE A 5 5.20 -5.92 -15.72
N THR A 6 5.98 -4.86 -15.56
CA THR A 6 6.26 -4.30 -14.23
C THR A 6 5.05 -3.55 -13.68
N SER A 7 4.96 -3.47 -12.35
CA SER A 7 3.98 -2.61 -11.67
C SER A 7 4.10 -1.14 -12.10
N LYS A 8 5.31 -0.66 -12.39
CA LYS A 8 5.55 0.69 -12.92
C LYS A 8 4.83 0.91 -14.25
N PHE A 9 4.84 -0.07 -15.16
CA PHE A 9 4.12 0.02 -16.42
C PHE A 9 2.60 -0.01 -16.23
N ARG A 10 2.09 -0.84 -15.30
CA ARG A 10 0.66 -0.86 -14.94
C ARG A 10 0.20 0.49 -14.38
N PHE A 11 1.01 1.10 -13.51
CA PHE A 11 0.74 2.42 -12.97
C PHE A 11 0.77 3.50 -14.05
N HIS A 12 1.76 3.48 -14.94
CA HIS A 12 1.86 4.43 -16.05
C HIS A 12 0.61 4.39 -16.94
N ASN A 13 0.08 3.21 -17.27
CA ASN A 13 -1.17 3.11 -18.03
C ASN A 13 -2.36 3.76 -17.29
N ALA A 14 -2.48 3.55 -15.98
CA ALA A 14 -3.54 4.15 -15.18
C ALA A 14 -3.39 5.68 -15.09
N GLU A 15 -2.15 6.16 -14.94
CA GLU A 15 -1.81 7.59 -14.91
C GLU A 15 -2.14 8.26 -16.24
N GLN A 16 -1.72 7.68 -17.36
CA GLN A 16 -2.07 8.19 -18.70
C GLN A 16 -3.58 8.20 -18.94
N PHE A 17 -4.30 7.17 -18.50
CA PHE A 17 -5.76 7.17 -18.60
C PHE A 17 -6.38 8.32 -17.79
N LYS A 18 -5.94 8.56 -16.56
CA LYS A 18 -6.44 9.68 -15.75
C LYS A 18 -6.06 11.04 -16.35
N GLU A 19 -4.82 11.20 -16.81
CA GLU A 19 -4.32 12.44 -17.42
C GLU A 19 -5.13 12.83 -18.65
N SER A 20 -5.59 11.85 -19.44
CA SER A 20 -6.36 12.06 -20.67
C SER A 20 -7.63 12.90 -20.49
N PHE A 21 -8.21 12.96 -19.28
CA PHE A 21 -9.38 13.79 -18.96
C PHE A 21 -9.07 15.29 -18.80
N SER A 22 -7.79 15.64 -18.71
CA SER A 22 -7.31 17.01 -18.43
C SER A 22 -6.29 17.53 -19.46
N GLU A 23 -6.10 16.81 -20.56
CA GLU A 23 -5.18 17.18 -21.63
C GLU A 23 -5.58 18.51 -22.31
N ALA A 24 -4.57 19.29 -22.72
CA ALA A 24 -4.78 20.55 -23.45
C ALA A 24 -5.51 20.33 -24.80
N ALA A 25 -5.19 19.23 -25.48
CA ALA A 25 -5.99 18.72 -26.59
C ALA A 25 -7.03 17.75 -26.04
N ALA A 26 -8.20 18.26 -25.70
CA ALA A 26 -9.18 17.52 -24.91
C ALA A 26 -9.60 16.20 -25.57
N THR A 27 -9.31 15.08 -24.89
CA THR A 27 -10.03 13.83 -25.10
C THR A 27 -11.23 13.83 -24.15
N ASN A 28 -12.44 13.89 -24.70
CA ASN A 28 -13.66 13.90 -23.90
C ASN A 28 -14.22 12.49 -23.76
N TYR A 29 -14.62 12.15 -22.55
CA TYR A 29 -15.32 10.92 -22.22
C TYR A 29 -16.72 11.25 -21.76
N TYR A 30 -17.69 10.44 -22.17
CA TYR A 30 -19.09 10.62 -21.80
C TYR A 30 -19.67 9.31 -21.30
N LEU A 31 -20.43 9.38 -20.21
CA LEU A 31 -21.37 8.32 -19.83
C LEU A 31 -22.65 8.54 -20.62
N PHE A 32 -23.06 7.58 -21.42
CA PHE A 32 -24.34 7.63 -22.11
C PHE A 32 -25.36 6.70 -21.46
N ILE A 33 -26.62 7.07 -21.61
CA ILE A 33 -27.77 6.20 -21.37
C ILE A 33 -28.56 6.06 -22.66
N GLY A 34 -29.17 4.90 -22.82
CA GLY A 34 -29.92 4.59 -24.02
C GLY A 34 -30.90 3.45 -23.81
N ARG A 35 -31.47 3.03 -24.93
CA ARG A 35 -32.42 1.93 -25.04
C ARG A 35 -33.68 2.16 -24.19
N PRO A 36 -34.65 2.91 -24.72
CA PRO A 36 -35.95 3.10 -24.06
C PRO A 36 -36.83 1.84 -24.14
N SER A 37 -36.58 0.96 -25.11
CA SER A 37 -37.38 -0.25 -25.34
C SER A 37 -36.92 -1.44 -24.51
N GLU A 38 -37.89 -2.26 -24.06
CA GLU A 38 -37.64 -3.47 -23.26
C GLU A 38 -36.73 -4.48 -23.96
N PHE A 39 -35.92 -5.20 -23.17
CA PHE A 39 -35.28 -6.40 -23.66
C PHE A 39 -36.31 -7.50 -23.83
N ALA A 40 -36.31 -8.13 -25.01
CA ALA A 40 -37.20 -9.23 -25.33
C ALA A 40 -36.41 -10.43 -25.87
N THR A 41 -36.76 -11.62 -25.39
CA THR A 41 -36.09 -12.88 -25.74
C THR A 41 -36.03 -13.15 -27.24
N GLY A 42 -37.05 -12.74 -27.99
CA GLY A 42 -37.14 -12.97 -29.44
C GLY A 42 -36.32 -12.01 -30.32
N THR A 43 -36.08 -10.77 -29.86
CA THR A 43 -35.44 -9.72 -30.68
C THR A 43 -34.07 -9.32 -30.17
N THR A 44 -33.89 -9.23 -28.84
CA THR A 44 -32.66 -8.74 -28.21
C THR A 44 -31.89 -9.84 -27.48
N GLY A 45 -32.49 -11.02 -27.30
CA GLY A 45 -31.83 -12.18 -26.71
C GLY A 45 -31.70 -12.16 -25.18
N GLY A 46 -32.57 -11.42 -24.48
CA GLY A 46 -32.58 -11.33 -23.01
C GLY A 46 -33.89 -10.76 -22.46
N THR A 47 -33.92 -10.42 -21.17
CA THR A 47 -35.03 -9.74 -20.49
C THR A 47 -34.52 -8.59 -19.62
N ASP A 48 -35.37 -7.71 -19.13
CA ASP A 48 -34.93 -6.62 -18.25
C ASP A 48 -34.32 -7.12 -16.91
N SER A 49 -34.73 -8.30 -16.44
CA SER A 49 -34.11 -8.96 -15.27
C SER A 49 -32.80 -9.69 -15.60
N ALA A 50 -32.53 -9.94 -16.87
CA ALA A 50 -31.36 -10.65 -17.35
C ALA A 50 -30.98 -10.09 -18.74
N PRO A 51 -30.42 -8.87 -18.79
CA PRO A 51 -30.10 -8.22 -20.04
C PRO A 51 -29.07 -9.06 -20.82
N PRO A 52 -29.13 -9.05 -22.16
CA PRO A 52 -28.17 -9.79 -22.98
C PRO A 52 -26.75 -9.29 -22.74
N THR A 53 -25.77 -10.19 -22.81
CA THR A 53 -24.36 -9.81 -22.72
C THR A 53 -24.00 -8.88 -23.89
N PRO A 54 -23.40 -7.70 -23.64
CA PRO A 54 -22.96 -6.80 -24.71
C PRO A 54 -22.00 -7.51 -25.67
N VAL A 55 -22.14 -7.24 -26.97
CA VAL A 55 -21.29 -7.83 -28.01
C VAL A 55 -20.43 -6.74 -28.62
N ASP A 56 -19.11 -6.96 -28.65
CA ASP A 56 -18.17 -6.05 -29.29
C ASP A 56 -18.06 -6.33 -30.79
N ASN A 57 -18.83 -5.60 -31.60
CA ASN A 57 -18.71 -5.59 -33.06
C ASN A 57 -19.31 -4.31 -33.65
N ARG A 58 -18.95 -4.01 -34.91
CA ARG A 58 -19.39 -2.79 -35.63
C ARG A 58 -20.90 -2.63 -35.79
N ARG A 59 -21.65 -3.73 -35.83
CA ARG A 59 -23.11 -3.70 -35.98
C ARG A 59 -23.77 -3.35 -34.65
N SER A 60 -23.31 -3.94 -33.56
CA SER A 60 -23.76 -3.61 -32.21
C SER A 60 -23.41 -2.17 -31.84
N GLU A 61 -22.21 -1.70 -32.19
CA GLU A 61 -21.81 -0.28 -32.02
C GLU A 61 -22.81 0.68 -32.69
N ALA A 62 -23.21 0.40 -33.94
CA ALA A 62 -24.19 1.24 -34.65
C ALA A 62 -25.57 1.23 -33.96
N TYR A 63 -26.01 0.08 -33.44
CA TYR A 63 -27.27 0.01 -32.68
C TYR A 63 -27.20 0.75 -31.34
N ASP A 64 -26.06 0.69 -30.66
CA ASP A 64 -25.85 1.44 -29.42
C ASP A 64 -25.93 2.95 -29.68
N TRP A 65 -25.36 3.42 -30.80
CA TRP A 65 -25.47 4.80 -31.26
C TRP A 65 -26.90 5.22 -31.61
N ASP A 66 -27.66 4.37 -32.30
CA ASP A 66 -29.06 4.63 -32.62
C ASP A 66 -29.96 4.62 -31.36
N ASP A 67 -29.62 3.79 -30.37
CA ASP A 67 -30.35 3.64 -29.11
C ASP A 67 -29.95 4.70 -28.04
N MET A 68 -28.87 5.48 -28.26
CA MET A 68 -28.41 6.53 -27.34
C MET A 68 -29.44 7.65 -27.21
N LEU A 69 -29.83 7.96 -25.96
CA LEU A 69 -30.81 9.00 -25.67
C LEU A 69 -30.17 10.29 -25.16
N ALA A 70 -29.17 10.14 -24.29
CA ALA A 70 -28.48 11.27 -23.68
C ALA A 70 -27.08 10.84 -23.22
N ALA A 71 -26.16 11.80 -23.15
CA ALA A 71 -24.80 11.56 -22.70
C ALA A 71 -24.32 12.70 -21.80
N LYS A 72 -23.68 12.36 -20.68
CA LYS A 72 -23.09 13.30 -19.74
C LYS A 72 -21.57 13.21 -19.79
N LYS A 73 -20.92 14.36 -19.93
CA LYS A 73 -19.45 14.43 -19.90
C LYS A 73 -18.94 13.97 -18.53
N ILE A 74 -17.93 13.09 -18.54
CA ILE A 74 -17.14 12.75 -17.37
C ILE A 74 -16.09 13.84 -17.20
N ASP A 75 -16.17 14.61 -16.12
CA ASP A 75 -15.17 15.63 -15.82
C ASP A 75 -13.87 14.98 -15.31
N SER A 76 -12.76 15.69 -15.45
CA SER A 76 -11.47 15.42 -14.80
C SER A 76 -11.58 15.21 -13.28
N THR A 77 -12.54 15.84 -12.61
CA THR A 77 -12.80 15.63 -11.18
C THR A 77 -13.61 14.35 -10.90
N GLY A 78 -14.21 13.76 -11.93
CA GLY A 78 -14.97 12.52 -11.88
C GLY A 78 -14.10 11.27 -12.05
N VAL A 79 -12.76 11.38 -12.00
CA VAL A 79 -11.85 10.24 -12.10
C VAL A 79 -10.76 10.28 -11.03
N THR A 80 -10.49 9.14 -10.40
CA THR A 80 -9.43 9.00 -9.38
C THR A 80 -8.75 7.64 -9.46
N HIS A 81 -7.49 7.56 -9.01
CA HIS A 81 -6.85 6.26 -8.77
C HIS A 81 -7.54 5.55 -7.61
N ALA A 82 -7.48 4.23 -7.63
CA ALA A 82 -8.04 3.41 -6.58
C ALA A 82 -7.20 2.17 -6.31
N VAL A 83 -7.30 1.69 -5.07
CA VAL A 83 -6.72 0.42 -4.62
C VAL A 83 -7.83 -0.44 -4.01
N PRO A 84 -7.66 -1.77 -3.96
CA PRO A 84 -8.62 -2.64 -3.28
C PRO A 84 -8.86 -2.18 -1.84
N ARG A 85 -10.14 -2.11 -1.45
CA ARG A 85 -10.51 -1.71 -0.09
C ARG A 85 -10.14 -2.81 0.89
N ARG A 86 -9.47 -2.41 1.98
CA ARG A 86 -9.11 -3.30 3.09
C ARG A 86 -9.45 -2.60 4.40
N ASP A 87 -10.60 -2.95 4.96
CA ASP A 87 -11.01 -2.42 6.26
C ASP A 87 -10.15 -3.03 7.38
N LEU A 88 -9.89 -2.22 8.41
CA LEU A 88 -9.18 -2.68 9.59
C LEU A 88 -10.04 -3.69 10.36
N ASP A 89 -9.48 -4.87 10.61
CA ASP A 89 -10.04 -5.90 11.46
C ASP A 89 -9.45 -5.78 12.86
N VAL A 90 -10.30 -5.47 13.84
CA VAL A 90 -9.95 -5.33 15.26
C VAL A 90 -10.23 -6.60 16.07
N SER A 91 -10.63 -7.70 15.43
CA SER A 91 -11.03 -8.93 16.10
C SER A 91 -9.87 -9.78 16.64
N GLY A 92 -8.62 -9.49 16.26
CA GLY A 92 -7.47 -10.36 16.57
C GLY A 92 -7.29 -11.53 15.61
N ALA A 93 -8.05 -11.61 14.51
CA ALA A 93 -7.98 -12.72 13.55
C ALA A 93 -7.01 -12.45 12.38
N THR A 94 -6.81 -11.19 12.01
CA THR A 94 -6.05 -10.82 10.81
C THR A 94 -4.63 -10.39 11.16
N THR A 95 -3.64 -11.07 10.57
CA THR A 95 -2.26 -10.60 10.52
C THR A 95 -2.03 -9.86 9.20
N TYR A 96 -1.81 -8.55 9.28
CA TYR A 96 -1.46 -7.76 8.09
C TYR A 96 -0.02 -8.01 7.70
N ASP A 97 0.29 -7.88 6.41
CA ASP A 97 1.66 -7.97 5.92
C ASP A 97 2.44 -6.70 6.23
N MET A 98 3.76 -6.82 6.35
CA MET A 98 4.65 -5.66 6.39
C MET A 98 4.93 -5.13 4.99
N TYR A 99 5.19 -3.84 4.84
CA TYR A 99 5.74 -3.34 3.60
C TYR A 99 7.15 -3.88 3.40
N ARG A 100 7.35 -4.70 2.37
CA ARG A 100 8.65 -5.24 2.02
C ARG A 100 8.81 -5.37 0.50
N PRO A 101 9.80 -4.71 -0.10
CA PRO A 101 9.90 -4.62 -1.56
C PRO A 101 10.40 -5.89 -2.26
N ASN A 102 11.02 -6.83 -1.54
CA ASN A 102 11.68 -8.01 -2.11
C ASN A 102 10.87 -9.32 -1.97
N TYR A 103 9.55 -9.23 -1.93
CA TYR A 103 8.71 -10.42 -1.97
C TYR A 103 8.96 -11.24 -3.24
N SER A 104 9.00 -12.55 -3.07
CA SER A 104 9.18 -13.52 -4.15
C SER A 104 8.64 -14.88 -3.73
N SER A 105 8.67 -15.88 -4.62
CA SER A 105 8.28 -17.25 -4.28
C SER A 105 9.13 -17.89 -3.18
N ALA A 106 10.39 -17.45 -3.02
CA ALA A 106 11.27 -17.90 -1.95
C ALA A 106 11.14 -17.07 -0.66
N ASN A 107 10.38 -15.97 -0.72
CA ASN A 107 10.30 -14.97 0.33
C ASN A 107 8.90 -14.35 0.34
N ALA A 108 7.92 -15.13 0.77
CA ALA A 108 6.52 -14.72 0.79
C ALA A 108 6.21 -13.80 1.99
N ALA A 109 5.13 -13.05 1.87
CA ALA A 109 4.53 -12.30 2.95
C ALA A 109 3.87 -13.24 3.98
N THR A 110 3.44 -12.71 5.13
CA THR A 110 2.75 -13.51 6.16
C THR A 110 1.42 -14.08 5.64
N SER A 111 0.75 -13.35 4.76
CA SER A 111 -0.44 -13.80 4.02
C SER A 111 -0.16 -14.86 2.95
N GLY A 112 1.10 -15.14 2.63
CA GLY A 112 1.52 -15.99 1.51
C GLY A 112 1.65 -15.26 0.17
N ALA A 113 1.37 -13.96 0.11
CA ALA A 113 1.59 -13.17 -1.10
C ALA A 113 3.06 -13.19 -1.53
N THR A 114 3.30 -13.35 -2.84
CA THR A 114 4.66 -13.36 -3.42
C THR A 114 5.00 -12.07 -4.16
N THR A 115 4.06 -11.12 -4.22
CA THR A 115 4.26 -9.77 -4.75
C THR A 115 3.76 -8.74 -3.74
N LEU A 116 4.38 -7.56 -3.75
CA LEU A 116 4.03 -6.48 -2.82
C LEU A 116 2.58 -6.01 -2.98
N PHE A 117 2.09 -5.85 -4.20
CA PHE A 117 0.76 -5.27 -4.42
C PHE A 117 -0.39 -6.26 -4.22
N ASP A 118 -0.08 -7.56 -4.10
CA ASP A 118 -1.05 -8.57 -3.67
C ASP A 118 -1.05 -8.76 -2.14
N SER A 119 -0.02 -8.26 -1.44
CA SER A 119 0.11 -8.34 0.02
C SER A 119 -0.85 -7.36 0.75
N THR A 120 -1.11 -7.63 2.04
CA THR A 120 -2.08 -6.88 2.86
C THR A 120 -1.42 -5.78 3.70
N PHE A 121 -0.48 -5.02 3.12
CA PHE A 121 0.37 -4.07 3.86
C PHE A 121 -0.26 -2.71 4.20
N TYR A 122 -1.57 -2.54 4.00
CA TYR A 122 -2.30 -1.33 4.35
C TYR A 122 -3.74 -1.65 4.72
N PHE A 123 -4.37 -0.73 5.44
CA PHE A 123 -5.79 -0.79 5.80
C PHE A 123 -6.39 0.61 5.95
N ILE A 124 -7.72 0.66 5.94
CA ILE A 124 -8.52 1.86 6.24
C ILE A 124 -9.28 1.66 7.55
N THR A 125 -9.34 2.72 8.36
CA THR A 125 -10.11 2.77 9.61
C THR A 125 -11.54 3.23 9.38
N SER A 126 -12.44 3.05 10.36
CA SER A 126 -13.80 3.58 10.33
C SER A 126 -13.87 5.10 10.14
N ALA A 127 -12.81 5.81 10.55
CA ALA A 127 -12.64 7.26 10.35
C ALA A 127 -12.01 7.64 9.00
N TYR A 128 -11.97 6.72 8.03
CA TYR A 128 -11.42 6.89 6.68
C TYR A 128 -9.94 7.30 6.61
N ARG A 129 -9.17 6.95 7.63
CA ARG A 129 -7.71 7.12 7.63
C ARG A 129 -7.05 5.87 7.07
N VAL A 130 -6.14 6.05 6.13
CA VAL A 130 -5.36 4.99 5.49
C VAL A 130 -3.98 4.93 6.13
N TYR A 131 -3.63 3.73 6.61
CA TYR A 131 -2.33 3.46 7.20
C TYR A 131 -1.60 2.39 6.40
N LYS A 132 -0.30 2.58 6.31
CA LYS A 132 0.64 1.59 5.78
C LYS A 132 1.34 0.90 6.95
N VAL A 133 1.42 -0.42 6.87
CA VAL A 133 2.13 -1.26 7.83
C VAL A 133 3.58 -1.34 7.41
N LEU A 134 4.50 -0.80 8.22
CA LEU A 134 5.94 -0.92 7.99
C LEU A 134 6.51 -2.15 8.70
N ASP A 135 5.98 -2.47 9.88
CA ASP A 135 6.27 -3.71 10.60
C ASP A 135 4.98 -4.23 11.25
N ASN A 136 4.76 -5.54 11.22
CA ASN A 136 3.58 -6.22 11.74
C ASN A 136 3.84 -7.01 13.04
N GLY A 137 5.07 -7.01 13.56
CA GLY A 137 5.47 -7.77 14.74
C GLY A 137 5.28 -9.28 14.62
N GLY A 138 4.92 -9.80 13.43
CA GLY A 138 4.55 -11.20 13.23
C GLY A 138 3.26 -11.66 13.92
N VAL A 139 2.42 -10.75 14.41
CA VAL A 139 1.23 -11.06 15.22
C VAL A 139 -0.03 -10.47 14.63
N ALA A 140 -1.21 -11.03 14.96
CA ALA A 140 -2.49 -10.50 14.50
C ALA A 140 -2.81 -9.14 15.15
N TRP A 141 -3.57 -8.30 14.46
CA TRP A 141 -3.99 -7.01 14.97
C TRP A 141 -5.19 -7.16 15.94
N ASP A 142 -5.03 -6.70 17.17
CA ASP A 142 -6.08 -6.70 18.20
C ASP A 142 -6.25 -5.34 18.93
N ALA A 143 -5.51 -4.32 18.48
CA ALA A 143 -5.55 -3.00 19.08
C ALA A 143 -6.76 -2.17 18.59
N ALA A 144 -7.09 -1.11 19.32
CA ALA A 144 -8.06 -0.12 18.87
C ALA A 144 -7.57 0.59 17.59
N GLU A 145 -8.51 1.12 16.81
CA GLU A 145 -8.16 1.82 15.56
C GLU A 145 -7.17 2.97 15.81
N PRO A 146 -6.09 3.08 15.00
CA PRO A 146 -5.12 4.15 15.17
C PRO A 146 -5.70 5.52 14.82
N THR A 147 -5.38 6.52 15.64
CA THR A 147 -5.85 7.92 15.48
C THR A 147 -4.76 8.89 15.09
N SER A 148 -3.49 8.49 15.19
CA SER A 148 -2.33 9.34 14.91
C SER A 148 -2.24 9.73 13.44
N THR A 149 -2.10 11.02 13.17
CA THR A 149 -1.81 11.57 11.84
C THR A 149 -0.36 12.05 11.73
N ALA A 150 0.53 11.52 12.59
CA ALA A 150 1.92 11.92 12.63
C ALA A 150 2.63 11.65 11.29
N SER A 151 3.52 12.58 10.92
CA SER A 151 4.32 12.48 9.71
C SER A 151 5.45 11.45 9.79
N SER A 152 5.89 11.11 11.00
CA SER A 152 6.82 10.01 11.23
C SER A 152 6.06 8.71 11.51
N PRO A 153 6.63 7.55 11.19
CA PRO A 153 6.08 6.28 11.64
C PRO A 153 5.93 6.24 13.17
N PHE A 154 4.92 5.52 13.64
CA PHE A 154 4.63 5.36 15.07
C PHE A 154 4.29 3.91 15.36
N SER A 155 4.58 3.48 16.60
CA SER A 155 4.32 2.12 17.03
C SER A 155 2.99 2.00 17.78
N VAL A 156 2.29 0.90 17.57
CA VAL A 156 1.06 0.52 18.27
C VAL A 156 1.29 -0.83 18.91
N ALA A 157 1.07 -0.94 20.22
CA ALA A 157 1.18 -2.19 20.94
C ALA A 157 -0.03 -3.09 20.63
N VAL A 158 0.24 -4.38 20.44
CA VAL A 158 -0.74 -5.45 20.22
C VAL A 158 -0.36 -6.63 21.13
N THR A 159 -1.25 -7.61 21.32
CA THR A 159 -0.90 -8.78 22.14
C THR A 159 0.26 -9.55 21.49
N GLY A 160 1.35 -9.69 22.23
CA GLY A 160 2.54 -10.43 21.78
C GLY A 160 3.48 -9.68 20.84
N GLY A 161 3.25 -8.38 20.59
CA GLY A 161 4.14 -7.59 19.72
C GLY A 161 3.77 -6.13 19.57
N SER A 162 4.28 -5.50 18.53
CA SER A 162 3.92 -4.12 18.15
C SER A 162 3.91 -3.98 16.64
N TYR A 163 2.97 -3.20 16.13
CA TYR A 163 2.95 -2.74 14.76
C TYR A 163 3.68 -1.42 14.64
N THR A 164 4.44 -1.21 13.57
CA THR A 164 4.92 0.13 13.18
C THR A 164 4.13 0.59 11.97
N LEU A 165 3.39 1.67 12.14
CA LEU A 165 2.47 2.21 11.14
C LEU A 165 2.95 3.55 10.63
N LYS A 166 2.63 3.81 9.37
CA LYS A 166 2.81 5.11 8.72
C LYS A 166 1.46 5.62 8.24
N TYR A 167 1.06 6.79 8.74
CA TYR A 167 -0.10 7.51 8.21
C TYR A 167 0.17 7.95 6.77
N MET A 168 -0.75 7.61 5.87
CA MET A 168 -0.65 7.92 4.44
C MET A 168 -1.54 9.09 4.07
N LEU A 169 -2.85 8.95 4.31
CA LEU A 169 -3.86 9.96 3.97
C LEU A 169 -5.16 9.74 4.74
N THR A 170 -6.03 10.75 4.71
CA THR A 170 -7.43 10.64 5.13
C THR A 170 -8.32 10.95 3.93
N LEU A 171 -9.33 10.12 3.67
CA LEU A 171 -10.26 10.41 2.58
C LEU A 171 -11.12 11.63 2.93
N SER A 172 -11.23 12.58 1.99
CA SER A 172 -12.18 13.67 2.10
C SER A 172 -13.61 13.14 2.03
N THR A 173 -14.57 13.87 2.61
CA THR A 173 -15.99 13.53 2.54
C THR A 173 -16.48 13.42 1.10
N THR A 174 -15.96 14.26 0.19
CA THR A 174 -16.21 14.18 -1.26
C THR A 174 -15.70 12.87 -1.86
N ASN A 175 -14.47 12.46 -1.53
CA ASN A 175 -13.92 11.19 -2.03
C ASN A 175 -14.75 10.00 -1.55
N VAL A 176 -15.21 10.03 -0.30
CA VAL A 176 -16.06 8.99 0.26
C VAL A 176 -17.41 8.93 -0.48
N GLN A 177 -18.06 10.07 -0.69
CA GLN A 177 -19.40 10.11 -1.32
C GLN A 177 -19.40 9.79 -2.82
N ASN A 178 -18.29 10.03 -3.52
CA ASN A 178 -18.21 9.88 -4.97
C ASN A 178 -17.54 8.57 -5.38
N PHE A 179 -16.55 8.09 -4.63
CA PHE A 179 -15.67 7.02 -5.11
C PHE A 179 -15.48 5.85 -4.14
N LEU A 180 -15.84 5.95 -2.86
CA LEU A 180 -15.66 4.81 -1.96
C LEU A 180 -16.71 3.73 -2.25
N THR A 181 -16.25 2.52 -2.56
CA THR A 181 -17.11 1.35 -2.77
C THR A 181 -16.81 0.26 -1.75
N PRO A 182 -17.57 -0.84 -1.70
CA PRO A 182 -17.21 -2.01 -0.89
C PRO A 182 -15.86 -2.61 -1.29
N ASP A 183 -15.51 -2.57 -2.58
CA ASP A 183 -14.33 -3.27 -3.12
C ASP A 183 -13.12 -2.36 -3.37
N PHE A 184 -13.33 -1.05 -3.52
CA PHE A 184 -12.27 -0.10 -3.88
C PHE A 184 -12.30 1.16 -3.03
N LEU A 185 -11.10 1.66 -2.71
CA LEU A 185 -10.88 2.93 -2.02
C LEU A 185 -10.14 3.91 -2.94
N PRO A 186 -10.56 5.19 -3.00
CA PRO A 186 -9.89 6.19 -3.82
C PRO A 186 -8.57 6.64 -3.19
N VAL A 187 -7.54 6.82 -3.99
CA VAL A 187 -6.21 7.25 -3.54
C VAL A 187 -5.71 8.40 -4.39
N SER A 188 -5.15 9.43 -3.74
CA SER A 188 -4.54 10.56 -4.43
C SER A 188 -3.07 10.28 -4.82
N ILE A 189 -2.63 10.91 -5.91
CA ILE A 189 -1.21 10.98 -6.29
C ILE A 189 -0.46 12.07 -5.51
N THR A 190 -1.19 13.02 -4.92
CA THR A 190 -0.61 14.12 -4.17
C THR A 190 -0.27 13.68 -2.75
N PRO A 191 0.91 14.03 -2.22
CA PRO A 191 1.24 13.77 -0.84
C PRO A 191 0.33 14.59 0.09
N GLU A 192 -0.04 14.02 1.23
CA GLU A 192 -0.52 14.83 2.36
C GLU A 192 0.63 15.73 2.84
N SER A 193 0.31 17.00 3.12
CA SER A 193 1.30 17.98 3.56
C SER A 193 2.01 17.52 4.84
N GLY A 194 3.33 17.71 4.89
CA GLY A 194 4.12 17.47 6.10
C GLY A 194 4.60 16.04 6.32
N ASN A 195 4.38 15.10 5.41
CA ASN A 195 4.99 13.77 5.50
C ASN A 195 6.54 13.84 5.41
N ALA A 196 7.24 12.96 6.12
CA ALA A 196 8.70 12.85 6.11
C ALA A 196 9.21 12.23 4.79
N LEU A 197 9.08 13.01 3.72
CA LEU A 197 9.30 12.68 2.30
C LEU A 197 10.80 12.63 1.96
N VAL A 198 11.55 11.78 2.64
CA VAL A 198 12.98 11.63 2.40
C VAL A 198 13.22 10.39 1.58
N ASP A 199 13.83 10.58 0.41
CA ASP A 199 14.17 9.50 -0.50
C ASP A 199 15.19 8.53 0.14
N GLY A 200 14.96 7.23 -0.03
CA GLY A 200 15.81 6.18 0.55
C GLY A 200 15.96 6.24 2.07
N ARG A 201 14.98 6.83 2.79
CA ARG A 201 14.95 6.85 4.26
C ARG A 201 14.73 5.44 4.80
N LEU A 202 15.46 5.09 5.85
CA LEU A 202 15.37 3.77 6.49
C LEU A 202 14.51 3.87 7.75
N ASP A 203 13.46 3.05 7.85
CA ASP A 203 12.55 3.04 9.00
C ASP A 203 12.58 1.72 9.76
N ILE A 204 12.62 0.60 9.03
CA ILE A 204 12.49 -0.75 9.61
C ILE A 204 13.69 -1.60 9.26
N VAL A 205 14.16 -2.37 10.24
CA VAL A 205 15.15 -3.44 10.06
C VAL A 205 14.55 -4.73 10.60
N LYS A 206 14.42 -5.73 9.74
CA LYS A 206 13.92 -7.05 10.10
C LYS A 206 15.07 -7.96 10.51
N VAL A 207 14.92 -8.62 11.65
CA VAL A 207 15.83 -9.69 12.07
C VAL A 207 15.42 -10.98 11.35
N THR A 208 16.20 -11.42 10.36
CA THR A 208 15.94 -12.67 9.61
C THR A 208 16.56 -13.87 10.31
N THR A 209 17.73 -13.67 10.92
CA THR A 209 18.37 -14.66 11.80
C THR A 209 18.94 -13.89 12.97
N ALA A 210 18.50 -14.21 14.19
CA ALA A 210 18.90 -13.50 15.40
C ALA A 210 20.39 -13.64 15.73
N GLY A 211 21.06 -14.64 15.14
CA GLY A 211 22.42 -15.02 15.52
C GLY A 211 22.44 -15.59 16.94
N VAL A 212 23.62 -16.03 17.39
CA VAL A 212 23.82 -16.50 18.78
C VAL A 212 25.18 -16.00 19.24
N GLY A 213 25.18 -15.09 20.22
CA GLY A 213 26.38 -14.71 20.97
C GLY A 213 26.99 -15.92 21.66
N LEU A 214 28.32 -16.06 21.62
CA LEU A 214 29.00 -17.19 22.25
C LEU A 214 28.68 -17.23 23.75
N SER A 215 28.22 -18.41 24.16
CA SER A 215 27.91 -18.81 25.53
C SER A 215 29.19 -18.94 26.37
N ASP A 216 29.87 -17.83 26.66
CA ASP A 216 30.69 -17.84 27.87
C ASP A 216 29.75 -17.59 29.05
N ALA A 217 29.21 -18.68 29.60
CA ALA A 217 28.14 -18.69 30.59
C ALA A 217 28.50 -17.97 31.91
N ALA A 218 29.75 -17.55 32.12
CA ALA A 218 30.15 -16.73 33.27
C ALA A 218 30.18 -15.22 32.96
N THR A 219 30.49 -14.83 31.72
CA THR A 219 30.59 -13.43 31.27
C THR A 219 29.28 -12.94 30.63
N TRP A 220 28.45 -13.88 30.14
CA TRP A 220 27.15 -13.62 29.50
C TRP A 220 25.93 -13.92 30.40
N ASP A 221 26.14 -14.28 31.67
CA ASP A 221 25.08 -14.47 32.68
C ASP A 221 24.55 -13.12 33.19
N ASN A 222 24.04 -12.32 32.26
CA ASN A 222 23.33 -11.09 32.55
C ASN A 222 21.89 -11.26 32.07
N ASN A 223 20.95 -11.24 33.00
CA ASN A 223 19.51 -11.32 32.71
C ASN A 223 18.96 -10.03 32.07
N ALA A 224 19.80 -9.00 31.89
CA ALA A 224 19.42 -7.73 31.29
C ALA A 224 19.79 -7.69 29.81
N ASP A 225 18.90 -7.10 29.01
CA ASP A 225 19.16 -6.82 27.60
C ASP A 225 20.31 -5.82 27.44
N ARG A 226 21.15 -6.05 26.44
CA ARG A 226 22.24 -5.15 26.07
C ARG A 226 21.81 -4.31 24.87
N THR A 227 21.92 -3.00 25.01
CA THR A 227 21.61 -2.05 23.94
C THR A 227 22.91 -1.55 23.33
N VAL A 228 23.16 -1.91 22.06
CA VAL A 228 24.32 -1.44 21.28
C VAL A 228 23.84 -0.28 20.41
N THR A 229 24.23 0.94 20.77
CA THR A 229 23.81 2.16 20.06
C THR A 229 24.78 2.52 18.94
N ASN A 230 24.41 3.49 18.09
CA ASN A 230 25.29 4.05 17.06
C ASN A 230 25.89 3.04 16.07
N VAL A 231 25.22 1.91 15.85
CA VAL A 231 25.64 0.94 14.84
C VAL A 231 25.40 1.56 13.45
N PRO A 232 26.42 1.73 12.62
CA PRO A 232 26.25 2.31 11.30
C PRO A 232 25.48 1.36 10.36
N VAL A 233 24.60 1.92 9.56
CA VAL A 233 24.03 1.19 8.41
C VAL A 233 24.91 1.49 7.19
N ARG A 234 25.60 0.46 6.70
CA ARG A 234 26.47 0.54 5.51
C ARG A 234 25.61 0.54 4.26
N GLY A 235 26.07 1.21 3.20
CA GLY A 235 25.29 1.33 1.97
C GLY A 235 25.81 2.43 1.07
N ASP A 236 24.98 2.80 0.10
CA ASP A 236 25.17 3.92 -0.82
C ASP A 236 24.57 5.25 -0.30
N GLY A 237 23.69 5.18 0.69
CA GLY A 237 23.14 6.34 1.38
C GLY A 237 24.05 6.88 2.48
N SER A 238 23.56 7.89 3.21
CA SER A 238 24.32 8.55 4.27
C SER A 238 23.52 8.76 5.54
N GLY A 239 24.23 8.76 6.68
CA GLY A 239 23.72 9.24 7.97
C GLY A 239 22.78 8.28 8.70
N ALA A 240 22.60 7.04 8.25
CA ALA A 240 21.78 6.09 8.99
C ALA A 240 22.55 5.38 10.11
N LEU A 241 21.93 5.36 11.28
CA LEU A 241 22.41 4.69 12.48
C LEU A 241 21.26 3.88 13.07
N CYS A 242 21.59 2.74 13.67
CA CYS A 242 20.63 1.93 14.40
C CYS A 242 21.13 1.58 15.79
N THR A 243 20.18 1.13 16.60
CA THR A 243 20.41 0.54 17.91
C THR A 243 19.99 -0.91 17.84
N VAL A 244 20.91 -1.80 18.20
CA VAL A 244 20.71 -3.25 18.21
C VAL A 244 20.53 -3.68 19.66
N THR A 245 19.41 -4.33 19.95
CA THR A 245 19.16 -4.93 21.27
C THR A 245 19.53 -6.40 21.20
N ILE A 246 20.40 -6.83 22.10
CA ILE A 246 20.84 -8.20 22.25
C ILE A 246 20.25 -8.74 23.56
N GLY A 247 19.46 -9.81 23.45
CA GLY A 247 18.73 -10.41 24.56
C GLY A 247 19.65 -10.96 25.64
N GLY A 248 19.39 -10.57 26.89
CA GLY A 248 19.98 -11.16 28.08
C GLY A 248 19.12 -12.32 28.55
N SER A 249 19.42 -13.55 28.17
CA SER A 249 18.80 -14.72 28.79
C SER A 249 19.87 -15.71 29.21
N GLY A 250 19.79 -16.21 30.45
CA GLY A 250 20.71 -17.23 30.94
C GLY A 250 20.62 -18.50 30.08
N GLY A 251 21.76 -19.14 29.81
CA GLY A 251 21.86 -20.36 29.00
C GLY A 251 22.01 -20.11 27.49
N SER A 252 21.72 -21.13 26.67
CA SER A 252 22.03 -21.18 25.23
C SER A 252 21.24 -20.23 24.32
N ALA A 253 20.33 -19.42 24.89
CA ALA A 253 19.55 -18.40 24.19
C ALA A 253 20.03 -16.96 24.47
N GLY A 254 21.01 -16.79 25.37
CA GLY A 254 21.65 -15.50 25.62
C GLY A 254 22.47 -15.03 24.41
N GLY A 255 22.45 -13.72 24.14
CA GLY A 255 23.27 -13.14 23.08
C GLY A 255 22.61 -13.14 21.69
N GLN A 256 21.31 -13.39 21.59
CA GLN A 256 20.55 -13.27 20.34
C GLN A 256 20.11 -11.83 20.09
N VAL A 257 20.16 -11.36 18.84
CA VAL A 257 19.59 -10.06 18.48
C VAL A 257 18.06 -10.14 18.55
N THR A 258 17.44 -9.36 19.43
CA THR A 258 15.99 -9.36 19.64
C THR A 258 15.30 -8.29 18.79
N THR A 259 15.87 -7.09 18.74
CA THR A 259 15.30 -5.96 18.00
C THR A 259 16.40 -5.08 17.40
N VAL A 260 16.08 -4.42 16.29
CA VAL A 260 16.93 -3.40 15.69
C VAL A 260 16.08 -2.17 15.40
N ALA A 261 16.36 -1.07 16.09
CA ALA A 261 15.64 0.19 15.94
C ALA A 261 16.50 1.19 15.17
N VAL A 262 15.98 1.79 14.09
CA VAL A 262 16.67 2.85 13.36
C VAL A 262 16.60 4.15 14.17
N THR A 263 17.73 4.67 14.63
CA THR A 263 17.82 5.87 15.47
C THR A 263 18.13 7.14 14.67
N ALA A 264 18.86 7.00 13.57
CA ALA A 264 18.98 8.01 12.54
C ALA A 264 18.60 7.37 11.21
N ASN A 265 17.56 7.89 10.55
CA ASN A 265 17.02 7.23 9.36
C ASN A 265 17.89 7.34 8.11
N GLY A 266 18.79 8.34 8.09
CA GLY A 266 19.59 8.67 6.93
C GLY A 266 18.76 9.02 5.68
N SER A 267 19.43 9.07 4.54
CA SER A 267 18.82 9.40 3.25
C SER A 267 19.61 8.83 2.07
N GLY A 268 18.93 8.60 0.95
CA GLY A 268 19.54 8.25 -0.33
C GLY A 268 19.99 6.79 -0.43
N TYR A 269 19.51 5.90 0.43
CA TYR A 269 19.84 4.48 0.34
C TYR A 269 19.05 3.81 -0.78
N THR A 270 19.75 3.10 -1.67
CA THR A 270 19.17 2.08 -2.58
C THR A 270 19.72 0.69 -2.27
N HIS A 271 20.83 0.65 -1.53
CA HIS A 271 21.41 -0.55 -0.95
C HIS A 271 21.83 -0.27 0.49
N ALA A 272 21.38 -1.11 1.42
CA ALA A 272 21.70 -0.96 2.83
C ALA A 272 21.97 -2.32 3.47
N ASN A 273 22.96 -2.38 4.36
CA ASN A 273 23.33 -3.57 5.09
C ASN A 273 23.86 -3.22 6.49
N ILE A 274 23.55 -4.06 7.47
CA ILE A 274 24.13 -3.98 8.81
C ILE A 274 24.94 -5.25 9.00
N ILE A 275 26.25 -5.09 9.19
CA ILE A 275 27.18 -6.21 9.31
C ILE A 275 27.49 -6.50 10.77
N ALA A 276 27.69 -7.77 11.09
CA ALA A 276 28.00 -8.20 12.45
C ALA A 276 29.27 -7.55 13.02
N ALA A 277 30.26 -7.26 12.17
CA ALA A 277 31.51 -6.60 12.57
C ALA A 277 31.27 -5.20 13.16
N ASP A 278 30.35 -4.41 12.58
CA ASP A 278 30.02 -3.06 13.09
C ASP A 278 29.26 -3.14 14.43
N ILE A 279 28.44 -4.18 14.62
CA ILE A 279 27.74 -4.43 15.89
C ILE A 279 28.76 -4.78 16.98
N ILE A 280 29.71 -5.66 16.67
CA ILE A 280 30.80 -6.06 17.58
C ILE A 280 31.65 -4.84 17.94
N GLU A 281 32.11 -4.08 16.94
CA GLU A 281 32.93 -2.88 17.17
C GLU A 281 32.23 -1.87 18.09
N GLN A 282 30.95 -1.56 17.82
CA GLN A 282 30.20 -0.65 18.68
C GLN A 282 29.95 -1.20 20.08
N GLN A 283 29.75 -2.50 20.20
CA GLN A 283 29.56 -3.15 21.49
C GLN A 283 30.85 -3.12 22.32
N ASP A 284 32.00 -3.45 21.73
CA ASP A 284 33.31 -3.46 22.40
C ASP A 284 33.73 -2.05 22.88
N ILE A 285 33.26 -1.00 22.19
CA ILE A 285 33.46 0.40 22.62
C ILE A 285 32.56 0.76 23.80
N GLN A 286 31.32 0.27 23.80
CA GLN A 286 30.27 0.68 24.76
C GLN A 286 30.22 -0.18 26.02
N GLN A 287 30.78 -1.38 25.96
CA GLN A 287 30.70 -2.39 27.00
C GLN A 287 32.09 -2.96 27.29
N SER A 288 32.26 -3.55 28.48
CA SER A 288 33.56 -4.09 28.91
C SER A 288 33.82 -5.54 28.46
N ASP A 289 32.77 -6.26 28.06
CA ASP A 289 32.86 -7.66 27.62
C ASP A 289 32.94 -7.73 26.10
N ALA A 290 33.77 -8.59 25.53
CA ALA A 290 33.85 -8.74 24.08
C ALA A 290 32.65 -9.52 23.50
N LEU A 291 32.00 -8.99 22.47
CA LEU A 291 30.95 -9.70 21.74
C LEU A 291 31.54 -10.59 20.63
N THR A 292 31.19 -11.86 20.63
CA THR A 292 31.46 -12.76 19.49
C THR A 292 30.22 -13.54 19.14
N PHE A 293 29.87 -13.57 17.85
CA PHE A 293 28.77 -14.39 17.36
C PHE A 293 29.28 -15.78 16.93
N SER A 294 28.75 -16.84 17.53
CA SER A 294 28.92 -18.21 17.02
C SER A 294 28.19 -18.42 15.70
N THR A 295 27.00 -17.83 15.59
CA THR A 295 26.22 -17.70 14.36
C THR A 295 25.96 -16.22 14.14
N SER A 296 26.41 -15.70 13.01
CA SER A 296 26.24 -14.28 12.69
C SER A 296 24.76 -13.93 12.50
N PRO A 297 24.28 -12.80 13.04
CA PRO A 297 22.94 -12.33 12.77
C PRO A 297 22.81 -11.93 11.29
N VAL A 298 21.65 -12.20 10.71
CA VAL A 298 21.27 -11.73 9.38
C VAL A 298 20.16 -10.71 9.55
N LEU A 299 20.50 -9.46 9.26
CA LEU A 299 19.62 -8.31 9.38
C LEU A 299 19.25 -7.84 7.98
N GLU A 300 17.97 -7.55 7.80
CA GLU A 300 17.45 -7.06 6.54
C GLU A 300 16.94 -5.64 6.73
N VAL A 301 17.57 -4.70 6.05
CA VAL A 301 17.15 -3.30 6.06
C VAL A 301 16.03 -3.12 5.03
N ILE A 302 14.87 -2.62 5.48
CA ILE A 302 13.77 -2.30 4.59
C ILE A 302 13.91 -0.86 4.13
N ILE A 303 14.24 -0.69 2.84
CA ILE A 303 14.42 0.62 2.21
C ILE A 303 13.04 1.16 1.83
N GLY A 304 12.79 2.43 2.16
CA GLY A 304 11.58 3.14 1.77
C GLY A 304 11.46 3.33 0.25
N PRO A 305 10.27 3.69 -0.26
CA PRO A 305 10.06 3.93 -1.68
C PRO A 305 10.78 5.19 -2.17
N ASP A 306 11.00 5.28 -3.49
CA ASP A 306 11.52 6.48 -4.16
C ASP A 306 10.71 7.72 -3.76
N GLY A 307 11.38 8.76 -3.26
CA GLY A 307 10.76 10.00 -2.76
C GLY A 307 10.22 9.93 -1.32
N GLY A 308 10.34 8.78 -0.66
CA GLY A 308 9.93 8.57 0.72
C GLY A 308 8.45 8.19 0.87
N HIS A 309 8.12 7.66 2.06
CA HIS A 309 6.78 7.20 2.39
C HIS A 309 5.73 8.34 2.33
N GLY A 310 4.67 8.13 1.56
CA GLY A 310 3.57 9.08 1.40
C GLY A 310 3.79 10.15 0.34
N SER A 311 4.88 10.08 -0.44
CA SER A 311 5.19 11.02 -1.53
C SER A 311 4.21 10.93 -2.70
N ASN A 312 3.83 9.72 -3.04
CA ASN A 312 2.77 9.43 -3.98
C ASN A 312 1.98 8.22 -3.46
N PRO A 313 0.93 8.46 -2.64
CA PRO A 313 0.16 7.38 -2.03
C PRO A 313 -0.41 6.40 -3.06
N ALA A 314 -0.87 6.88 -4.21
CA ALA A 314 -1.39 6.02 -5.28
C ALA A 314 -0.32 5.07 -5.82
N LYS A 315 0.88 5.57 -6.12
CA LYS A 315 1.98 4.74 -6.60
C LYS A 315 2.45 3.74 -5.54
N GLU A 316 2.49 4.16 -4.28
CA GLU A 316 2.99 3.36 -3.17
C GLU A 316 2.03 2.25 -2.73
N LEU A 317 0.72 2.51 -2.75
CA LEU A 317 -0.32 1.55 -2.37
C LEU A 317 -0.79 0.65 -3.52
N GLY A 318 -0.34 0.90 -4.76
CA GLY A 318 -0.69 0.09 -5.94
C GLY A 318 -1.97 0.53 -6.65
N GLY A 319 -2.14 1.85 -6.83
CA GLY A 319 -3.27 2.52 -7.48
C GLY A 319 -3.36 2.29 -8.99
N PHE A 320 -3.41 1.02 -9.40
CA PHE A 320 -3.49 0.60 -10.80
C PHE A 320 -4.90 0.71 -11.39
N PHE A 321 -5.90 0.84 -10.54
CA PHE A 321 -7.29 0.96 -10.95
C PHE A 321 -7.68 2.43 -10.99
N CYS A 322 -8.61 2.78 -11.87
CA CYS A 322 -9.24 4.08 -11.91
C CYS A 322 -10.74 3.92 -11.64
N LEU A 323 -11.27 4.73 -10.72
CA LEU A 323 -12.69 4.86 -10.49
C LEU A 323 -13.20 6.08 -11.20
N MET A 324 -14.39 5.95 -11.81
CA MET A 324 -15.10 7.06 -12.44
C MET A 324 -16.44 7.25 -11.74
N ASP A 325 -16.75 8.50 -11.39
CA ASP A 325 -18.04 8.90 -10.82
C ASP A 325 -18.74 9.84 -11.79
N VAL A 326 -19.94 9.46 -12.20
CA VAL A 326 -20.87 10.33 -12.91
C VAL A 326 -22.25 10.12 -12.33
N LYS A 327 -22.83 11.21 -11.84
CA LYS A 327 -24.19 11.24 -11.30
C LYS A 327 -25.11 11.84 -12.35
N LEU A 328 -26.15 11.10 -12.73
CA LEU A 328 -27.26 11.58 -13.54
C LEU A 328 -28.37 12.03 -12.58
N GLN A 329 -28.70 13.32 -12.54
CA GLN A 329 -29.64 13.87 -11.57
C GLN A 329 -30.84 14.56 -12.23
N GLN A 330 -32.04 14.01 -11.98
CA GLN A 330 -33.31 14.56 -12.46
C GLN A 330 -33.26 14.80 -13.99
N THR A 331 -33.67 15.98 -14.43
CA THR A 331 -33.75 16.33 -15.84
C THR A 331 -32.50 17.00 -16.38
N GLU A 332 -31.50 17.35 -15.55
CA GLU A 332 -30.34 18.23 -15.85
C GLU A 332 -30.60 19.20 -17.01
N ALA A 333 -31.29 20.32 -16.72
CA ALA A 333 -31.68 21.31 -17.73
C ALA A 333 -32.60 20.80 -18.86
N TYR A 334 -33.37 19.73 -18.60
CA TYR A 334 -34.25 19.04 -19.55
C TYR A 334 -33.54 18.18 -20.61
N ASP A 335 -32.23 17.96 -20.45
CA ASP A 335 -31.45 17.07 -21.31
C ASP A 335 -31.72 15.58 -20.99
N PHE A 336 -32.18 15.26 -19.78
CA PHE A 336 -32.60 13.90 -19.40
C PHE A 336 -34.12 13.80 -19.21
N SER A 337 -34.72 12.77 -19.79
CA SER A 337 -36.09 12.38 -19.47
C SER A 337 -36.12 11.56 -18.18
N VAL A 338 -36.87 12.04 -17.19
CA VAL A 338 -37.16 11.29 -15.95
C VAL A 338 -38.41 10.40 -16.07
N VAL A 339 -39.07 10.42 -17.23
CA VAL A 339 -40.31 9.68 -17.49
C VAL A 339 -40.02 8.33 -18.13
N ASN A 340 -38.90 8.21 -18.84
CA ASN A 340 -38.56 7.00 -19.59
C ASN A 340 -37.59 6.12 -18.80
N ASP A 341 -37.82 4.82 -18.87
CA ASP A 341 -36.85 3.83 -18.44
C ASP A 341 -35.67 3.81 -19.43
N PHE A 342 -34.47 3.62 -18.89
CA PHE A 342 -33.25 3.39 -19.66
C PHE A 342 -32.69 2.01 -19.29
N ARG A 343 -32.34 1.23 -20.30
CA ARG A 343 -31.91 -0.17 -20.16
C ARG A 343 -30.46 -0.39 -20.54
N GLN A 344 -29.81 0.66 -21.04
CA GLN A 344 -28.42 0.60 -21.47
C GLN A 344 -27.65 1.80 -20.95
N LEU A 345 -26.42 1.51 -20.52
CA LEU A 345 -25.43 2.50 -20.10
C LEU A 345 -24.08 2.11 -20.67
N GLY A 346 -23.25 3.10 -21.00
CA GLY A 346 -21.92 2.85 -21.53
C GLY A 346 -21.06 4.11 -21.49
N ILE A 347 -19.76 3.92 -21.74
CA ILE A 347 -18.80 5.03 -21.79
C ILE A 347 -18.29 5.15 -23.22
N ILE A 348 -18.33 6.37 -23.76
CA ILE A 348 -17.85 6.67 -25.10
C ILE A 348 -16.76 7.73 -25.06
N ARG A 349 -15.78 7.58 -25.95
CA ARG A 349 -14.68 8.53 -26.13
C ARG A 349 -14.92 9.34 -27.40
N ASN A 350 -14.85 10.66 -27.29
CA ASN A 350 -15.02 11.61 -28.39
C ASN A 350 -16.20 11.25 -29.32
N PRO A 351 -17.43 11.18 -28.77
CA PRO A 351 -18.63 11.00 -29.59
C PRO A 351 -18.82 12.14 -30.60
#